data_AF-A0A096KKD3-F1
#
_entry.id   AF-A0A096KKD3-F1
#
_cell.length_a   1.000
_cell.length_b   1.000
_cell.length_c   1.000
_cell.angle_alpha   90.00
_cell.angle_beta   90.00
_cell.angle_gamma   90.00
#
_symmetry.space_group_name_H-M   'P 1'
#
loop_
_entity.id
_entity.type
_entity.pdbx_description
1 polymer ?
#
loop_
_entity_poly.entity_id
_entity_poly.type
_entity_poly.pdbx_seq_one_letter_code
_entity_poly.pdbx_strand_id
1 'polypeptide(L)'
;MKVATYSRGKQLAIREEPGGEIIGTMGNMSAARVESVADGWVELTMGGYVREDLVSIYGLVDMTTYSIKQPETVPKEPQQEMDAVTPAEQPGEIEAKEQPAEDSGELGSMKLNDLRELARNSGVKIPKNATKDKIIELLLSNE
;
A
#
# COMPACT_ATOMS: atom_id res chain seq x y z
N MET A 1 -15.99 -0.61 14.05
CA MET A 1 -15.56 -1.72 13.16
C MET A 1 -14.17 -2.19 13.61
N LYS A 2 -13.75 -3.45 13.39
CA LYS A 2 -12.40 -3.93 13.79
C LYS A 2 -11.57 -4.32 12.56
N VAL A 3 -10.25 -4.10 12.61
CA VAL A 3 -9.30 -4.46 11.56
C VAL A 3 -8.09 -5.18 12.15
N ALA A 4 -7.66 -6.26 11.50
CA ALA A 4 -6.46 -7.01 11.83
C ALA A 4 -5.38 -6.68 10.82
N THR A 5 -4.20 -6.32 11.31
CA THR A 5 -3.04 -5.96 10.49
C THR A 5 -1.91 -6.96 10.71
N TYR A 6 -1.27 -7.41 9.63
CA TYR A 6 -0.11 -8.29 9.69
C TYR A 6 1.15 -7.54 9.26
N SER A 7 2.14 -7.43 10.13
CA SER A 7 3.41 -6.73 9.86
C SER A 7 4.66 -7.52 10.26
N ARG A 8 4.50 -8.82 10.58
CA ARG A 8 5.51 -9.64 11.27
C ARG A 8 6.42 -10.47 10.35
N GLY A 9 6.21 -10.49 9.04
CA GLY A 9 6.94 -11.38 8.14
C GLY A 9 6.50 -11.30 6.70
N LYS A 10 6.87 -12.30 5.87
CA LYS A 10 6.54 -12.28 4.43
C LYS A 10 5.04 -12.45 4.18
N GLN A 11 4.45 -13.49 4.75
CA GLN A 11 3.05 -13.86 4.54
C GLN A 11 2.50 -14.56 5.79
N LEU A 12 1.23 -14.32 6.08
CA LEU A 12 0.45 -14.99 7.12
C LEU A 12 -0.53 -15.96 6.46
N ALA A 13 -0.60 -17.20 6.93
CA ALA A 13 -1.54 -18.18 6.40
C ALA A 13 -2.97 -17.88 6.88
N ILE A 14 -3.92 -17.81 5.93
CA ILE A 14 -5.36 -17.75 6.18
C ILE A 14 -5.88 -19.18 6.08
N ARG A 15 -6.56 -19.64 7.14
CA ARG A 15 -7.08 -21.01 7.23
C ARG A 15 -8.59 -21.05 7.07
N GLU A 16 -9.13 -22.17 6.60
CA GLU A 16 -10.58 -22.37 6.48
C GLU A 16 -11.27 -22.36 7.85
N GLU A 17 -10.62 -23.00 8.82
CA GLU A 17 -11.07 -23.13 10.21
C GLU A 17 -9.87 -22.94 11.16
N PRO A 18 -10.13 -22.69 12.46
CA PRO A 18 -9.10 -22.69 13.50
C PRO A 18 -8.22 -23.95 13.46
N GLY A 19 -6.99 -23.83 12.96
CA GLY A 19 -6.05 -24.95 12.81
C GLY A 19 -6.29 -25.86 11.60
N GLY A 20 -7.30 -25.58 10.78
CA GLY A 20 -7.64 -26.31 9.55
C GLY A 20 -6.71 -26.01 8.37
N GLU A 21 -7.15 -26.35 7.16
CA GLU A 21 -6.36 -26.18 5.93
C GLU A 21 -6.11 -24.70 5.59
N ILE A 22 -5.00 -24.41 4.92
CA ILE A 22 -4.65 -23.06 4.48
C ILE A 22 -5.35 -22.79 3.14
N ILE A 23 -6.36 -21.93 3.17
CA ILE A 23 -7.13 -21.52 1.97
C ILE A 23 -6.54 -20.27 1.29
N GLY A 24 -5.62 -19.58 1.95
CA GLY A 24 -5.03 -18.37 1.41
C GLY A 24 -3.85 -17.84 2.20
N THR A 25 -3.31 -16.73 1.73
CA THR A 25 -2.24 -16.02 2.44
C THR A 25 -2.50 -14.51 2.45
N MET A 26 -2.15 -13.88 3.57
CA MET A 26 -2.17 -12.44 3.76
C MET A 26 -0.74 -11.92 3.67
N GLY A 27 -0.49 -10.92 2.82
CA GLY A 27 0.83 -10.33 2.65
C GLY A 27 1.27 -9.48 3.84
N ASN A 28 2.58 -9.21 3.93
CA ASN A 28 3.11 -8.23 4.88
C ASN A 28 2.43 -6.86 4.70
N MET A 29 2.26 -6.11 5.79
CA MET A 29 1.61 -4.81 5.84
C MET A 29 0.17 -4.80 5.32
N SER A 30 -0.47 -5.98 5.24
CA SER A 30 -1.86 -6.09 4.82
C SER A 30 -2.79 -5.98 6.01
N ALA A 31 -3.99 -5.46 5.76
CA ALA A 31 -5.06 -5.34 6.72
C ALA A 31 -6.30 -6.06 6.22
N ALA A 32 -7.01 -6.74 7.11
CA ALA A 32 -8.30 -7.35 6.81
C ALA A 32 -9.33 -6.94 7.87
N ARG A 33 -10.60 -6.88 7.44
CA ARG A 33 -11.72 -6.62 8.33
C ARG A 33 -11.97 -7.85 9.19
N VAL A 34 -12.17 -7.60 10.48
CA VAL A 34 -12.41 -8.64 11.48
C VAL A 34 -13.90 -8.76 11.70
N GLU A 35 -14.41 -9.97 11.53
CA GLU A 35 -15.79 -10.33 11.85
C GLU A 35 -15.90 -10.67 13.34
N SER A 36 -15.09 -11.63 13.79
CA SER A 36 -15.07 -12.10 15.17
C SER A 36 -13.65 -12.45 15.62
N VAL A 37 -13.45 -12.51 16.93
CA VAL A 37 -12.19 -12.98 17.54
C VAL A 37 -12.58 -13.96 18.63
N ALA A 38 -12.17 -15.22 18.49
CA ALA A 38 -12.49 -16.30 19.40
C ALA A 38 -11.36 -17.32 19.43
N ASP A 39 -11.08 -17.90 20.60
CA ASP A 39 -10.12 -18.99 20.78
C ASP A 39 -8.69 -18.72 20.24
N GLY A 40 -8.25 -17.45 20.23
CA GLY A 40 -6.95 -17.03 19.68
C GLY A 40 -6.91 -16.95 18.15
N TRP A 41 -8.09 -16.98 17.50
CA TRP A 41 -8.27 -16.84 16.07
C TRP A 41 -9.12 -15.62 15.74
N VAL A 42 -8.76 -15.00 14.63
CA VAL A 42 -9.44 -13.84 14.06
C VAL A 42 -10.13 -14.31 12.79
N GLU A 43 -11.45 -14.27 12.83
CA GLU A 43 -12.30 -14.52 11.67
C GLU A 43 -12.34 -13.25 10.81
N LEU A 44 -12.05 -13.40 9.52
CA LEU A 44 -12.07 -12.31 8.56
C LEU A 44 -13.44 -12.21 7.89
N THR A 45 -13.93 -11.00 7.63
CA THR A 45 -15.22 -10.79 6.93
C THR A 45 -15.24 -11.40 5.51
N MET A 46 -14.07 -11.58 4.88
CA MET A 46 -13.94 -12.26 3.58
C MET A 46 -13.92 -13.79 3.68
N GLY A 47 -14.09 -14.34 4.87
CA GLY A 47 -13.93 -15.75 5.16
C GLY A 47 -12.48 -16.11 5.52
N GLY A 48 -12.36 -17.12 6.36
CA GLY A 48 -11.10 -17.65 6.85
C GLY A 48 -10.61 -17.05 8.17
N TYR A 49 -9.66 -17.75 8.77
CA TYR A 49 -9.16 -17.52 10.11
C TYR A 49 -7.65 -17.28 10.09
N VAL A 50 -7.21 -16.27 10.85
CA VAL A 50 -5.80 -16.00 11.09
C VAL A 50 -5.50 -16.02 12.59
N ARG A 51 -4.26 -16.35 12.95
CA ARG A 51 -3.82 -16.35 14.36
C ARG A 51 -3.81 -14.94 14.93
N GLU A 52 -4.48 -14.75 16.07
CA GLU A 52 -4.51 -13.48 16.80
C GLU A 52 -3.10 -13.04 17.21
N ASP A 53 -2.28 -13.94 17.76
CA ASP A 53 -0.90 -13.63 18.20
C ASP A 53 0.01 -13.08 17.09
N LEU A 54 -0.34 -13.32 15.82
CA LEU A 54 0.46 -12.89 14.68
C LEU A 54 0.01 -11.56 14.08
N VAL A 55 -1.17 -11.07 14.46
CA VAL A 55 -1.77 -9.84 13.94
C VAL A 55 -1.98 -8.80 15.03
N SER A 56 -2.04 -7.53 14.64
CA SER A 56 -2.43 -6.44 15.54
C SER A 56 -3.84 -6.00 15.20
N ILE A 57 -4.76 -6.15 16.17
CA ILE A 57 -6.18 -5.82 16.00
C ILE A 57 -6.42 -4.41 16.53
N TYR A 58 -6.94 -3.54 15.66
CA TYR A 58 -7.30 -2.17 15.99
C TYR A 58 -8.81 -1.99 15.82
N GLY A 59 -9.42 -1.27 16.76
CA GLY A 59 -10.76 -0.73 16.56
C GLY A 59 -10.68 0.40 15.53
N LEU A 60 -11.26 0.19 14.36
CA LEU A 60 -11.59 1.28 13.46
C LEU A 60 -12.76 2.04 14.10
N VAL A 61 -12.42 3.05 14.91
CA VAL A 61 -13.33 4.16 15.17
C VAL A 61 -13.54 4.85 13.84
N ASP A 62 -14.80 5.16 13.52
CA ASP A 62 -15.17 5.90 12.32
C ASP A 62 -14.21 7.08 12.17
N MET A 63 -13.66 7.29 10.97
CA MET A 63 -12.72 8.38 10.66
C MET A 63 -13.28 9.78 10.99
N THR A 64 -14.54 9.89 11.41
CA THR A 64 -15.17 11.09 11.98
C THR A 64 -14.64 11.45 13.38
N THR A 65 -14.01 10.53 14.13
CA THR A 65 -13.46 10.79 15.48
C THR A 65 -12.00 11.27 15.45
N TYR A 66 -11.33 11.16 14.30
CA TYR A 66 -10.08 11.86 14.02
C TYR A 66 -10.32 12.92 12.95
N SER A 67 -11.27 13.82 13.21
CA SER A 67 -11.11 15.22 12.81
C SER A 67 -9.85 15.74 13.50
N ILE A 68 -8.69 15.42 12.91
CA ILE A 68 -7.51 16.26 12.96
C ILE A 68 -8.04 17.68 12.89
N LYS A 69 -7.73 18.49 13.91
CA LYS A 69 -7.91 19.94 13.85
C LYS A 69 -7.17 20.43 12.59
N GLN A 70 -7.86 20.48 11.47
CA GLN A 70 -7.49 21.30 10.33
C GLN A 70 -7.50 22.74 10.87
N PRO A 71 -6.39 23.48 10.85
CA PRO A 71 -6.53 24.91 10.69
C PRO A 71 -7.16 25.13 9.30
N GLU A 72 -8.35 25.70 9.31
CA GLU A 72 -9.14 26.09 8.15
C GLU A 72 -8.31 26.79 7.06
N THR A 73 -8.39 26.31 5.83
CA THR A 73 -8.41 27.19 4.65
C THR A 73 -9.47 26.69 3.68
N VAL A 74 -10.65 27.27 3.79
CA VAL A 74 -11.85 27.11 2.97
C VAL A 74 -11.70 27.96 1.67
N PRO A 75 -12.60 27.92 0.67
CA PRO A 75 -12.65 27.02 -0.49
C PRO A 75 -12.76 27.77 -1.86
N LYS A 76 -12.75 27.05 -2.99
CA LYS A 76 -13.73 27.28 -4.09
C LYS A 76 -13.68 26.20 -5.18
N GLU A 77 -14.72 25.38 -5.21
CA GLU A 77 -15.28 24.78 -6.43
C GLU A 77 -15.92 25.87 -7.32
N PRO A 78 -16.13 25.59 -8.62
CA PRO A 78 -17.43 25.04 -9.02
C PRO A 78 -17.32 23.81 -9.93
N GLN A 79 -18.23 22.88 -9.68
CA GLN A 79 -18.65 21.76 -10.52
C GLN A 79 -19.29 22.24 -11.83
N GLN A 80 -19.23 21.36 -12.84
CA GLN A 80 -20.22 21.04 -13.91
C GLN A 80 -19.43 20.50 -15.10
N GLU A 81 -19.76 19.43 -15.83
CA GLU A 81 -20.97 18.64 -15.98
C GLU A 81 -20.58 17.27 -16.57
N MET A 82 -21.46 16.31 -16.41
CA MET A 82 -21.40 14.95 -16.93
C MET A 82 -21.37 14.94 -18.47
N ASP A 83 -20.56 14.09 -19.08
CA ASP A 83 -21.00 13.41 -20.30
C ASP A 83 -20.30 12.05 -20.45
N ALA A 84 -21.14 11.03 -20.68
CA ALA A 84 -20.78 9.65 -20.84
C ALA A 84 -20.06 9.42 -22.19
N VAL A 85 -19.15 8.45 -22.26
CA VAL A 85 -19.30 7.21 -23.06
C VAL A 85 -17.99 6.39 -23.02
N THR A 86 -18.05 5.18 -22.47
CA THR A 86 -17.30 4.02 -23.00
C THR A 86 -18.05 3.51 -24.26
N PRO A 87 -17.45 2.78 -25.24
CA PRO A 87 -16.34 1.83 -25.06
C PRO A 87 -15.34 1.68 -26.24
N ALA A 88 -14.31 0.86 -25.99
CA ALA A 88 -13.56 0.04 -26.95
C ALA A 88 -12.31 0.63 -27.65
N GLU A 89 -11.21 -0.12 -27.47
CA GLU A 89 -10.21 -0.59 -28.46
C GLU A 89 -8.75 -0.44 -27.97
N GLN A 90 -8.17 -1.56 -27.56
CA GLN A 90 -6.74 -1.84 -27.83
C GLN A 90 -6.65 -2.19 -29.32
N PRO A 91 -5.64 -1.71 -30.07
CA PRO A 91 -4.38 -2.47 -30.14
C PRO A 91 -3.09 -1.66 -30.46
N GLY A 92 -1.93 -2.18 -30.04
CA GLY A 92 -0.68 -2.10 -30.82
C GLY A 92 0.31 -0.96 -30.55
N GLU A 93 1.50 -1.34 -30.02
CA GLU A 93 2.87 -1.04 -30.53
C GLU A 93 2.94 -0.05 -31.73
N ILE A 94 3.72 1.04 -31.77
CA ILE A 94 5.19 1.22 -31.58
C ILE A 94 5.57 2.73 -31.61
N GLU A 95 6.83 3.02 -31.20
CA GLU A 95 7.72 4.13 -31.64
C GLU A 95 7.85 5.42 -30.79
N ALA A 96 8.89 5.37 -29.93
CA ALA A 96 9.98 6.34 -29.76
C ALA A 96 9.68 7.85 -29.93
N LYS A 97 9.67 8.55 -28.79
CA LYS A 97 10.10 9.95 -28.70
C LYS A 97 11.09 10.12 -27.56
N GLU A 98 12.34 10.37 -27.93
CA GLU A 98 13.39 10.83 -27.03
C GLU A 98 13.15 12.29 -26.62
N GLN A 99 12.94 12.47 -25.29
CA GLN A 99 13.54 13.47 -24.38
C GLN A 99 13.14 14.98 -24.52
N PRO A 100 12.89 15.70 -23.39
CA PRO A 100 13.89 15.92 -22.34
C PRO A 100 13.42 15.71 -20.89
N ALA A 101 14.39 15.26 -20.08
CA ALA A 101 14.56 15.37 -18.64
C ALA A 101 13.48 16.11 -17.84
N GLU A 102 12.66 15.35 -17.12
CA GLU A 102 12.43 15.57 -15.69
C GLU A 102 12.44 14.18 -15.02
N ASP A 103 13.64 13.80 -14.57
CA ASP A 103 14.07 12.49 -14.03
C ASP A 103 13.41 12.13 -12.68
N SER A 104 12.16 12.53 -12.46
CA SER A 104 11.41 12.24 -11.23
C SER A 104 10.31 11.20 -11.43
N GLY A 105 9.91 10.94 -12.69
CA GLY A 105 8.84 9.98 -13.01
C GLY A 105 9.29 8.52 -13.02
N GLU A 106 10.53 8.24 -13.42
CA GLU A 106 11.01 6.87 -13.61
C GLU A 106 11.33 6.20 -12.27
N LEU A 107 12.08 6.90 -11.40
CA LEU A 107 12.40 6.45 -10.04
C LEU A 107 11.15 6.32 -9.16
N GLY A 108 10.17 7.21 -9.33
CA GLY A 108 8.87 7.13 -8.65
C GLY A 108 8.06 5.88 -8.99
N SER A 109 8.32 5.25 -10.15
CA SER A 109 7.65 4.04 -10.61
C SER A 109 8.40 2.76 -10.25
N MET A 110 9.70 2.85 -9.97
CA MET A 110 10.54 1.71 -9.58
C MET A 110 10.15 1.12 -8.21
N LYS A 111 10.37 -0.19 -8.01
CA LYS A 111 10.09 -0.81 -6.70
C LYS A 111 11.14 -0.36 -5.70
N LEU A 112 10.79 -0.40 -4.42
CA LEU A 112 11.70 -0.03 -3.33
C LEU A 112 13.04 -0.81 -3.39
N ASN A 113 13.02 -2.05 -3.86
CA ASN A 113 14.22 -2.86 -3.99
C ASN A 113 15.15 -2.33 -5.09
N ASP A 114 14.59 -2.03 -6.28
CA ASP A 114 15.35 -1.50 -7.42
C ASP A 114 15.98 -0.14 -7.09
N LEU A 115 15.23 0.75 -6.42
CA LEU A 115 15.75 2.04 -5.95
C LEU A 115 16.89 1.88 -4.94
N ARG A 116 16.79 0.86 -4.09
CA ARG A 116 17.80 0.57 -3.07
C ARG A 116 19.06 -0.04 -3.67
N GLU A 117 18.91 -0.79 -4.76
CA GLU A 117 20.03 -1.30 -5.57
C GLU A 117 20.70 -0.17 -6.34
N LEU A 118 19.94 0.70 -7.01
CA LEU A 118 20.45 1.88 -7.69
C LEU A 118 21.25 2.78 -6.75
N ALA A 119 20.68 3.15 -5.61
CA ALA A 119 21.39 3.99 -4.65
C ALA A 119 22.66 3.32 -4.09
N ARG A 120 22.69 1.99 -3.93
CA ARG A 120 23.95 1.30 -3.57
C ARG A 120 24.98 1.32 -4.69
N ASN A 121 24.55 1.13 -5.93
CA ASN A 121 25.44 1.14 -7.09
C ASN A 121 26.01 2.55 -7.36
N SER A 122 25.20 3.58 -7.10
CA SER A 122 25.60 4.99 -7.17
C SER A 122 26.41 5.47 -5.95
N GLY A 123 26.71 4.59 -4.99
CA GLY A 123 27.52 4.91 -3.81
C GLY A 123 26.79 5.69 -2.71
N VAL A 124 25.47 5.83 -2.81
CA VAL A 124 24.62 6.54 -1.85
C VAL A 124 24.37 5.65 -0.62
N LYS A 125 24.66 6.18 0.57
CA LYS A 125 24.43 5.48 1.85
C LYS A 125 22.95 5.53 2.24
N ILE A 126 22.24 4.44 2.00
CA ILE A 126 20.82 4.31 2.33
C ILE A 126 20.64 3.79 3.77
N PRO A 127 19.91 4.49 4.65
CA PRO A 127 19.58 3.97 5.96
C PRO A 127 18.64 2.75 5.87
N LYS A 128 18.75 1.81 6.83
CA LYS A 128 18.00 0.54 6.78
C LYS A 128 16.47 0.74 6.70
N ASN A 129 15.96 1.84 7.24
CA ASN A 129 14.54 2.21 7.30
C ASN A 129 14.17 3.37 6.37
N ALA A 130 14.95 3.62 5.29
CA ALA A 130 14.64 4.65 4.31
C ALA A 130 13.32 4.36 3.58
N THR A 131 12.46 5.36 3.47
CA THR A 131 11.27 5.31 2.63
C THR A 131 11.63 5.46 1.16
N LYS A 132 10.73 5.04 0.27
CA LYS A 132 10.90 5.12 -1.18
C LYS A 132 11.29 6.54 -1.61
N ASP A 133 10.54 7.53 -1.16
CA ASP A 133 10.79 8.95 -1.45
C ASP A 133 12.15 9.42 -0.95
N LYS A 134 12.58 8.93 0.23
CA LYS A 134 13.88 9.33 0.78
C LYS A 134 15.06 8.74 0.00
N ILE A 135 14.90 7.55 -0.57
CA ILE A 135 15.92 6.93 -1.43
C ILE A 135 16.01 7.70 -2.75
N ILE A 136 14.87 8.08 -3.33
CA ILE A 136 14.79 8.87 -4.56
C ILE A 136 15.42 10.25 -4.33
N GLU A 137 15.09 10.93 -3.24
CA GLU A 137 15.66 12.23 -2.88
C GLU A 137 17.19 12.15 -2.73
N LEU A 138 17.71 11.08 -2.10
CA LEU A 138 19.15 10.87 -1.94
C LEU A 138 19.86 10.51 -3.25
N LEU A 139 19.17 9.87 -4.20
CA LEU A 139 19.68 9.62 -5.55
C LEU A 139 19.78 10.92 -6.34
N LEU A 140 18.71 11.73 -6.32
CA LEU A 140 18.65 13.01 -7.03
C LEU A 140 19.59 14.06 -6.42
N SER A 141 19.84 14.01 -5.11
CA SER A 141 20.76 14.94 -4.43
C SER A 141 22.25 14.59 -4.63
N ASN A 142 22.56 13.47 -5.29
CA ASN A 142 23.94 12.97 -5.48
C ASN A 142 24.37 13.01 -6.96
N GLU A 143 23.69 13.82 -7.76
CA GLU A 143 24.10 14.22 -9.12
C GLU A 143 25.10 15.39 -9.09
#